data_AF-A9ULA2-F1
#
_entry.id   AF-A9ULA2-F1
#
_cell.length_a   1.000
_cell.length_b   1.000
_cell.length_c   1.000
_cell.angle_alpha   90.00
_cell.angle_beta   90.00
_cell.angle_gamma   90.00
#
_symmetry.space_group_name_H-M   'P 1'
#
loop_
_entity.id
_entity.type
_entity.pdbx_description
1 polymer ?
#
loop_
_entity_poly.entity_id
_entity_poly.type
_entity_poly.pdbx_seq_one_letter_code
_entity_poly.pdbx_strand_id
1 'polypeptide(L)'
;MTDQENNNSFSANPFAALFGSLAEARQFVAGQKEQLRQTEDDAEESQDESDNSVSESLDDCDDSVAEISRSFRSQQEICEQLNINHMIQRIFLITLDNSDPSLKSGNGIPLRCVYLEELGSELDGQDWLDMDNVEQALFTRLLLPEPGKYLICMTSSGAPNLSAERDAGEKQIIPFLFSCFRRAKKEVTKVPENLLPYAVRCKALTVSNARTVLLTPEIYHGQDIATQLVDLMLEELRGANFEEVKEFLEEVIEALLKDEEVRSFSEVFHPVFDVLLERVQDLDLCQMLLYTYLDLLLYCTHQKDIAKVFVEYIQPQDPTNGHQYQKTLLGVILNISCLLRTPGVVENHGFFINPSRSSPQEIKVQESNIHQFMAQFHEKIYQLLKNLLQLSPDTKHRILSWLGNCLHANAGRTKIWANQVPEIFMQTYASDSFFLNLGAALLRLCQPFSKPRSARLLTFNPTYCALKEVNEEERRSRNMHMKGAQKNLKWT
;
A
#
# COMPACT_ATOMS: atom_id res chain seq x y z
N MET A 1 -37.34 -36.37 -40.55
CA MET A 1 -36.06 -36.15 -39.84
C MET A 1 -35.27 -35.22 -40.72
N THR A 2 -35.29 -33.95 -40.37
CA THR A 2 -34.81 -32.83 -41.19
C THR A 2 -33.95 -31.95 -40.28
N ASP A 3 -32.64 -32.11 -40.48
CA ASP A 3 -31.56 -31.14 -40.43
C ASP A 3 -31.80 -29.89 -39.57
N GLN A 4 -31.32 -30.01 -38.34
CA GLN A 4 -30.74 -28.93 -37.56
C GLN A 4 -29.44 -28.49 -38.23
N GLU A 5 -29.31 -27.19 -38.54
CA GLU A 5 -28.07 -26.37 -38.48
C GLU A 5 -28.24 -25.10 -39.34
N ASN A 6 -28.68 -23.99 -38.71
CA ASN A 6 -28.28 -22.61 -39.06
C ASN A 6 -29.07 -21.55 -38.27
N ASN A 7 -29.10 -21.65 -36.93
CA ASN A 7 -29.54 -20.54 -36.07
C ASN A 7 -28.40 -20.15 -35.12
N ASN A 8 -27.35 -19.57 -35.68
CA ASN A 8 -26.29 -18.93 -34.91
C ASN A 8 -26.76 -17.55 -34.43
N SER A 9 -27.16 -17.51 -33.16
CA SER A 9 -27.03 -16.44 -32.16
C SER A 9 -26.90 -14.99 -32.66
N PHE A 10 -28.04 -14.30 -32.76
CA PHE A 10 -28.12 -12.84 -32.90
C PHE A 10 -27.99 -12.08 -31.57
N SER A 11 -27.91 -12.78 -30.44
CA SER A 11 -28.02 -12.20 -29.09
C SER A 11 -26.69 -11.68 -28.51
N ALA A 12 -25.57 -11.81 -29.23
CA ALA A 12 -24.24 -11.35 -28.79
C ALA A 12 -23.68 -10.15 -29.58
N ASN A 13 -24.46 -9.56 -30.51
CA ASN A 13 -24.03 -8.40 -31.29
C ASN A 13 -24.53 -7.09 -30.65
N PRO A 14 -23.66 -6.13 -30.30
CA PRO A 14 -24.06 -4.84 -29.72
C PRO A 14 -24.94 -3.97 -30.64
N PHE A 15 -25.05 -4.32 -31.94
CA PHE A 15 -25.91 -3.64 -32.91
C PHE A 15 -27.24 -4.37 -33.20
N ALA A 16 -27.56 -5.45 -32.48
CA ALA A 16 -28.81 -6.20 -32.67
C ALA A 16 -30.08 -5.37 -32.39
N ALA A 17 -29.95 -4.22 -31.72
CA ALA A 17 -31.06 -3.28 -31.51
C ALA A 17 -31.43 -2.44 -32.75
N LEU A 18 -30.55 -2.37 -33.76
CA LEU A 18 -30.77 -1.55 -34.97
C LEU A 18 -31.47 -2.32 -36.10
N PHE A 19 -31.36 -3.64 -36.13
CA PHE A 19 -31.93 -4.48 -37.19
C PHE A 19 -32.47 -5.79 -36.61
N GLY A 20 -33.72 -6.14 -36.90
CA GLY A 20 -34.39 -7.34 -36.39
C GLY A 20 -33.91 -8.64 -37.04
N SER A 21 -33.16 -8.56 -38.15
CA SER A 21 -32.54 -9.71 -38.79
C SER A 21 -31.34 -9.33 -39.68
N LEU A 22 -30.52 -10.32 -40.05
CA LEU A 22 -29.36 -10.15 -40.96
C LEU A 22 -29.80 -9.76 -42.37
N ALA A 23 -31.00 -10.15 -42.79
CA ALA A 23 -31.58 -9.76 -44.07
C ALA A 23 -31.89 -8.26 -44.10
N GLU A 24 -32.40 -7.72 -42.99
CA GLU A 24 -32.76 -6.31 -42.83
C GLU A 24 -31.52 -5.41 -42.82
N ALA A 25 -30.46 -5.81 -42.12
CA ALA A 25 -29.17 -5.12 -42.15
C ALA A 25 -28.53 -5.10 -43.55
N ARG A 26 -28.66 -6.18 -44.32
CA ARG A 26 -28.15 -6.25 -45.71
C ARG A 26 -28.94 -5.35 -46.67
N GLN A 27 -30.26 -5.25 -46.50
CA GLN A 27 -31.09 -4.32 -47.28
C GLN A 27 -30.75 -2.86 -46.98
N PHE A 28 -30.48 -2.52 -45.71
CA PHE A 28 -30.08 -1.16 -45.33
C PHE A 28 -28.75 -0.74 -45.98
N VAL A 29 -27.75 -1.65 -46.01
CA VAL A 29 -26.46 -1.40 -46.68
C VAL A 29 -26.62 -1.28 -48.20
N ALA A 30 -27.52 -2.07 -48.80
CA ALA A 30 -27.82 -1.97 -50.23
C ALA A 30 -28.46 -0.61 -50.57
N GLY A 31 -29.37 -0.11 -49.74
CA GLY A 31 -30.01 1.20 -49.93
C GLY A 31 -29.05 2.39 -49.80
N GLN A 32 -28.07 2.33 -48.88
CA GLN A 32 -27.04 3.38 -48.79
C GLN A 32 -26.09 3.38 -49.99
N LYS A 33 -25.77 2.22 -50.56
CA LYS A 33 -24.94 2.12 -51.78
C LYS A 33 -25.66 2.65 -53.02
N GLU A 34 -26.98 2.54 -53.09
CA GLU A 34 -27.77 3.14 -54.18
C GLU A 34 -27.90 4.67 -54.01
N GLN A 35 -28.01 5.19 -52.78
CA GLN A 35 -27.97 6.65 -52.54
C GLN A 35 -26.60 7.28 -52.86
N LEU A 36 -25.51 6.58 -52.58
CA LEU A 36 -24.16 7.04 -52.95
C LEU A 36 -23.93 7.04 -54.47
N ARG A 37 -24.52 6.08 -55.21
CA ARG A 37 -24.46 6.06 -56.68
C ARG A 37 -25.31 7.15 -57.33
N GLN A 38 -26.48 7.46 -56.77
CA GLN A 38 -27.35 8.53 -57.29
C GLN A 38 -26.80 9.95 -57.08
N THR A 39 -25.79 10.13 -56.23
CA THR A 39 -25.16 11.45 -56.02
C THR A 39 -23.97 11.69 -56.96
N GLU A 40 -23.46 10.64 -57.62
CA GLU A 40 -22.38 10.73 -58.62
C GLU A 40 -22.90 10.87 -60.06
N ASP A 41 -24.16 10.51 -60.33
CA ASP A 41 -24.77 10.53 -61.68
C ASP A 41 -25.44 11.88 -62.07
N ASP A 42 -25.51 12.88 -61.17
CA ASP A 42 -26.23 14.15 -61.39
C ASP A 42 -25.34 15.33 -61.85
N ALA A 43 -24.10 15.06 -62.25
CA ALA A 43 -23.17 16.08 -62.73
C ALA A 43 -22.38 15.64 -63.97
N GLU A 44 -23.05 15.18 -65.04
CA GLU A 44 -22.51 15.29 -66.41
C GLU A 44 -23.55 14.88 -67.48
N GLU A 45 -24.34 15.86 -67.95
CA GLU A 45 -25.01 15.81 -69.25
C GLU A 45 -24.78 17.16 -69.97
N SER A 46 -23.79 17.23 -70.87
CA SER A 46 -23.98 17.83 -72.20
C SER A 46 -22.80 17.59 -73.16
N GLN A 47 -23.11 16.78 -74.18
CA GLN A 47 -22.76 16.90 -75.61
C GLN A 47 -21.36 16.47 -76.14
N ASP A 48 -21.40 15.29 -76.77
CA ASP A 48 -21.02 14.94 -78.17
C ASP A 48 -19.62 15.24 -78.76
N GLU A 49 -18.96 14.11 -79.05
CA GLU A 49 -18.19 13.71 -80.24
C GLU A 49 -17.28 14.72 -80.97
N SER A 50 -15.96 14.49 -80.88
CA SER A 50 -15.15 14.10 -82.06
C SER A 50 -13.68 13.84 -81.70
N ASP A 51 -13.12 12.83 -82.37
CA ASP A 51 -11.73 12.38 -82.32
C ASP A 51 -10.69 13.50 -82.45
N ASN A 52 -9.72 13.55 -81.52
CA ASN A 52 -8.29 13.56 -81.87
C ASN A 52 -7.39 13.46 -80.63
N SER A 53 -6.33 12.67 -80.79
CA SER A 53 -5.15 12.58 -79.94
C SER A 53 -4.65 13.95 -79.46
N VAL A 54 -4.30 14.10 -78.17
CA VAL A 54 -3.00 14.57 -77.66
C VAL A 54 -2.97 14.29 -76.14
N SER A 55 -1.90 13.64 -75.70
CA SER A 55 -1.47 13.48 -74.31
C SER A 55 -1.09 14.83 -73.69
N GLU A 56 -1.81 15.28 -72.65
CA GLU A 56 -1.32 16.29 -71.72
C GLU A 56 -1.66 15.91 -70.28
N SER A 57 -0.62 15.99 -69.45
CA SER A 57 -0.50 15.62 -68.05
C SER A 57 -1.39 16.44 -67.11
N LEU A 58 -2.16 15.75 -66.28
CA LEU A 58 -2.81 16.29 -65.07
C LEU A 58 -2.28 15.51 -63.86
N ASP A 59 -1.02 15.72 -63.49
CA ASP A 59 -0.38 15.09 -62.31
C ASP A 59 -0.09 16.07 -61.16
N ASP A 60 -0.54 17.33 -61.22
CA ASP A 60 -0.10 18.35 -60.24
C ASP A 60 -1.10 18.66 -59.09
N CYS A 61 -2.22 17.94 -58.95
CA CYS A 61 -3.20 18.21 -57.87
C CYS A 61 -3.31 17.14 -56.76
N ASP A 62 -2.80 15.93 -56.97
CA ASP A 62 -2.93 14.84 -55.98
C ASP A 62 -1.86 14.90 -54.87
N ASP A 63 -0.67 15.44 -55.18
CA ASP A 63 0.40 15.65 -54.19
C ASP A 63 -0.01 16.66 -53.12
N SER A 64 -0.82 17.67 -53.44
CA SER A 64 -1.24 18.70 -52.48
C SER A 64 -2.17 18.14 -51.38
N VAL A 65 -3.09 17.23 -51.73
CA VAL A 65 -4.04 16.62 -50.77
C VAL A 65 -3.33 15.56 -49.92
N ALA A 66 -2.40 14.81 -50.50
CA ALA A 66 -1.55 13.87 -49.79
C ALA A 66 -0.59 14.58 -48.83
N GLU A 67 -0.03 15.73 -49.23
CA GLU A 67 0.88 16.56 -48.43
C GLU A 67 0.13 17.31 -47.32
N ILE A 68 -1.08 17.81 -47.58
CA ILE A 68 -1.99 18.34 -46.56
C ILE A 68 -2.37 17.26 -45.56
N SER A 69 -2.73 16.05 -46.01
CA SER A 69 -3.09 14.93 -45.14
C SER A 69 -1.89 14.44 -44.30
N ARG A 70 -0.67 14.43 -44.86
CA ARG A 70 0.57 14.15 -44.12
C ARG A 70 0.87 15.25 -43.10
N SER A 71 0.69 16.52 -43.47
CA SER A 71 0.84 17.67 -42.58
C SER A 71 -0.14 17.59 -41.40
N PHE A 72 -1.42 17.32 -41.66
CA PHE A 72 -2.42 17.12 -40.60
C PHE A 72 -2.11 15.93 -39.69
N ARG A 73 -1.65 14.79 -40.24
CA ARG A 73 -1.21 13.64 -39.43
C ARG A 73 0.01 14.00 -38.57
N SER A 74 1.01 14.66 -39.14
CA SER A 74 2.20 15.10 -38.40
C SER A 74 1.86 16.11 -37.30
N GLN A 75 0.90 17.01 -37.54
CA GLN A 75 0.46 18.00 -36.57
C GLN A 75 -0.37 17.36 -35.44
N GLN A 76 -1.15 16.32 -35.76
CA GLN A 76 -1.88 15.52 -34.78
C GLN A 76 -0.93 14.68 -33.91
N GLU A 77 0.10 14.08 -34.50
CA GLU A 77 1.16 13.34 -33.79
C GLU A 77 1.95 14.26 -32.85
N ILE A 78 2.33 15.46 -33.30
CA ILE A 78 2.99 16.47 -32.46
C ILE A 78 2.09 16.89 -31.29
N CYS A 79 0.79 17.09 -31.54
CA CYS A 79 -0.16 17.45 -30.49
C CYS A 79 -0.32 16.32 -29.46
N GLU A 80 -0.36 15.06 -29.90
CA GLU A 80 -0.43 13.91 -29.01
C GLU A 80 0.84 13.76 -28.16
N GLN A 81 2.03 13.89 -28.76
CA GLN A 81 3.31 13.89 -28.03
C GLN A 81 3.37 15.00 -26.98
N LEU A 82 2.92 16.21 -27.34
CA LEU A 82 2.87 17.33 -26.41
C LEU A 82 1.92 17.04 -25.23
N ASN A 83 0.76 16.43 -25.50
CA ASN A 83 -0.19 16.05 -24.45
C ASN A 83 0.38 14.95 -23.54
N ILE A 84 1.11 13.99 -24.10
CA ILE A 84 1.83 12.96 -23.33
C ILE A 84 2.88 13.61 -22.43
N ASN A 85 3.72 14.49 -22.97
CA ASN A 85 4.72 15.23 -22.21
C ASN A 85 4.10 15.99 -21.04
N HIS A 86 3.05 16.80 -21.30
CA HIS A 86 2.37 17.55 -20.25
C HIS A 86 1.73 16.64 -19.19
N MET A 87 1.19 15.49 -19.58
CA MET A 87 0.65 14.51 -18.65
C MET A 87 1.75 13.92 -17.75
N ILE A 88 2.88 13.51 -18.33
CA ILE A 88 4.04 13.01 -17.58
C ILE A 88 4.53 14.10 -16.60
N GLN A 89 4.66 15.34 -17.05
CA GLN A 89 5.04 16.48 -16.21
C GLN A 89 4.05 16.69 -15.06
N ARG A 90 2.74 16.63 -15.28
CA ARG A 90 1.74 16.72 -14.21
C ARG A 90 1.86 15.59 -13.18
N ILE A 91 2.15 14.37 -13.63
CA ILE A 91 2.21 13.20 -12.75
C ILE A 91 3.49 13.21 -11.92
N PHE A 92 4.64 13.40 -12.56
CA PHE A 92 5.95 13.21 -11.93
C PHE A 92 6.63 14.52 -11.51
N LEU A 93 6.14 15.68 -11.95
CA LEU A 93 6.72 17.00 -11.66
C LEU A 93 8.21 17.08 -12.05
N ILE A 94 8.55 16.49 -13.20
CA ILE A 94 9.89 16.51 -13.82
C ILE A 94 9.79 17.08 -15.23
N THR A 95 10.89 17.60 -15.77
CA THR A 95 10.95 18.18 -17.12
C THR A 95 12.35 18.11 -17.71
N LEU A 96 12.44 18.00 -19.03
CA LEU A 96 13.67 18.19 -19.83
C LEU A 96 13.71 19.57 -20.51
N ASP A 97 12.64 20.35 -20.38
CA ASP A 97 12.49 21.66 -21.01
C ASP A 97 12.77 22.79 -20.01
N ASN A 98 13.85 23.54 -20.24
CA ASN A 98 14.25 24.75 -19.50
C ASN A 98 14.04 26.05 -20.33
N SER A 99 13.19 26.01 -21.35
CA SER A 99 12.80 27.20 -22.12
C SER A 99 12.06 28.22 -21.25
N ASP A 100 12.00 29.46 -21.73
CA ASP A 100 11.33 30.57 -21.05
C ASP A 100 9.86 30.20 -20.75
N PRO A 101 9.39 30.31 -19.49
CA PRO A 101 8.01 30.01 -19.11
C PRO A 101 6.95 30.78 -19.92
N SER A 102 7.30 31.93 -20.49
CA SER A 102 6.42 32.71 -21.36
C SER A 102 6.13 32.06 -22.72
N LEU A 103 7.00 31.14 -23.15
CA LEU A 103 6.84 30.37 -24.38
C LEU A 103 6.00 29.10 -24.17
N LYS A 104 5.76 28.71 -22.91
CA LYS A 104 5.02 27.49 -22.55
C LYS A 104 3.51 27.78 -22.57
N SER A 105 2.76 26.99 -23.34
CA SER A 105 1.31 27.14 -23.43
C SER A 105 0.63 26.79 -22.10
N GLY A 106 -0.17 27.70 -21.55
CA GLY A 106 -0.65 27.66 -20.15
C GLY A 106 -1.72 26.63 -19.80
N ASN A 107 -2.00 25.62 -20.64
CA ASN A 107 -3.06 24.66 -20.39
C ASN A 107 -2.51 23.36 -19.79
N GLY A 108 -2.64 23.23 -18.47
CA GLY A 108 -2.44 21.96 -17.76
C GLY A 108 -0.99 21.57 -17.47
N ILE A 109 -0.03 22.49 -17.56
CA ILE A 109 1.35 22.26 -17.12
C ILE A 109 1.44 22.56 -15.61
N PRO A 110 2.16 21.76 -14.80
CA PRO A 110 2.38 22.06 -13.38
C PRO A 110 3.13 23.40 -13.20
N LEU A 111 3.05 24.03 -12.02
CA LEU A 111 3.73 25.31 -11.76
C LEU A 111 5.26 25.17 -11.61
N ARG A 112 5.68 24.05 -11.01
CA ARG A 112 7.07 23.73 -10.70
C ARG A 112 7.38 22.31 -11.15
N CYS A 113 8.54 22.13 -11.76
CA CYS A 113 9.12 20.83 -12.07
C CYS A 113 10.59 20.80 -11.68
N VAL A 114 11.10 19.60 -11.45
CA VAL A 114 12.53 19.33 -11.37
C VAL A 114 13.09 19.19 -12.78
N TYR A 115 14.08 20.01 -13.11
CA TYR A 115 14.78 19.96 -14.39
C TYR A 115 15.90 18.91 -14.36
N LEU A 116 15.89 17.99 -15.33
CA LEU A 116 16.89 16.92 -15.46
C LEU A 116 17.86 17.24 -16.60
N GLU A 117 18.76 18.20 -16.37
CA GLU A 117 19.71 18.72 -17.37
C GLU A 117 20.62 17.64 -17.97
N GLU A 118 21.18 16.78 -17.10
CA GLU A 118 22.10 15.72 -17.51
C GLU A 118 21.42 14.72 -18.44
N LEU A 119 20.17 14.32 -18.12
CA LEU A 119 19.40 13.40 -18.94
C LEU A 119 19.03 14.00 -20.31
N GLY A 120 18.64 15.27 -20.36
CA GLY A 120 18.36 15.94 -21.64
C GLY A 120 19.60 15.97 -22.55
N SER A 121 20.80 16.08 -21.95
CA SER A 121 22.07 16.03 -22.68
C SER A 121 22.40 14.62 -23.20
N GLU A 122 22.03 13.57 -22.47
CA GLU A 122 22.19 12.16 -22.88
C GLU A 122 21.24 11.76 -24.03
N LEU A 123 20.09 12.42 -24.14
CA LEU A 123 19.08 12.18 -25.18
C LEU A 123 19.26 13.10 -26.40
N ASP A 124 20.50 13.40 -26.77
CA ASP A 124 20.86 14.24 -27.92
C ASP A 124 20.16 15.62 -27.96
N GLY A 125 19.87 16.19 -26.78
CA GLY A 125 19.22 17.50 -26.66
C GLY A 125 17.70 17.47 -26.74
N GLN A 126 17.07 16.29 -26.63
CA GLN A 126 15.62 16.16 -26.47
C GLN A 126 15.13 16.92 -25.23
N ASP A 127 14.13 17.78 -25.41
CA ASP A 127 13.56 18.64 -24.37
C ASP A 127 12.14 18.21 -23.93
N TRP A 128 11.57 17.15 -24.50
CA TRP A 128 10.26 16.60 -24.10
C TRP A 128 10.37 15.20 -23.47
N LEU A 129 9.44 14.90 -22.57
CA LEU A 129 9.26 13.55 -22.02
C LEU A 129 8.26 12.76 -22.85
N ASP A 130 8.55 11.48 -23.06
CA ASP A 130 7.68 10.52 -23.72
C ASP A 130 7.75 9.16 -23.02
N MET A 131 7.10 8.15 -23.60
CA MET A 131 7.01 6.82 -22.99
C MET A 131 8.29 5.99 -23.11
N ASP A 132 9.26 6.44 -23.91
CA ASP A 132 10.53 5.75 -24.11
C ASP A 132 11.57 6.23 -23.08
N ASN A 133 11.49 7.50 -22.65
CA ASN A 133 12.43 8.08 -21.69
C ASN A 133 11.88 8.27 -20.25
N VAL A 134 10.56 8.19 -20.03
CA VAL A 134 9.94 8.49 -18.73
C VAL A 134 10.47 7.64 -17.57
N GLU A 135 10.82 6.38 -17.82
CA GLU A 135 11.33 5.48 -16.79
C GLU A 135 12.73 5.90 -16.32
N GLN A 136 13.62 6.22 -17.26
CA GLN A 136 14.95 6.75 -16.97
C GLN A 136 14.86 8.13 -16.29
N ALA A 137 13.92 8.99 -16.73
CA ALA A 137 13.69 10.30 -16.14
C ALA A 137 13.21 10.19 -14.68
N LEU A 138 12.26 9.30 -14.40
CA LEU A 138 11.79 9.06 -13.05
C LEU A 138 12.90 8.49 -12.17
N PHE A 139 13.66 7.50 -12.66
CA PHE A 139 14.78 6.92 -11.92
C PHE A 139 15.84 7.98 -11.58
N THR A 140 16.23 8.80 -12.56
CA THR A 140 17.16 9.92 -12.38
C THR A 140 16.66 10.89 -11.30
N ARG A 141 15.37 11.23 -11.32
CA ARG A 141 14.73 12.09 -10.31
C ARG A 141 14.79 11.48 -8.90
N LEU A 142 14.70 10.17 -8.75
CA LEU A 142 14.78 9.49 -7.46
C LEU A 142 16.22 9.43 -6.91
N LEU A 143 17.24 9.47 -7.78
CA LEU A 143 18.64 9.49 -7.38
C LEU A 143 19.16 10.87 -6.96
N LEU A 144 18.43 11.94 -7.26
CA LEU A 144 18.81 13.30 -6.86
C LEU A 144 18.78 13.46 -5.32
N PRO A 145 19.92 13.80 -4.67
CA PRO A 145 19.95 13.98 -3.22
C PRO A 145 19.14 15.20 -2.73
N GLU A 146 19.07 16.24 -3.55
CA GLU A 146 18.42 17.52 -3.23
C GLU A 146 17.59 18.01 -4.44
N PRO A 147 16.43 17.39 -4.74
CA PRO A 147 15.63 17.73 -5.92
C PRO A 147 15.18 19.19 -5.95
N GLY A 148 14.98 19.79 -4.77
CA GLY A 148 14.62 21.21 -4.61
C GLY A 148 15.61 22.20 -5.24
N LYS A 149 16.87 21.82 -5.44
CA LYS A 149 17.89 22.68 -6.09
C LYS A 149 17.71 22.81 -7.60
N TYR A 150 16.98 21.88 -8.20
CA TYR A 150 16.77 21.77 -9.65
C TYR A 150 15.37 22.25 -10.06
N LEU A 151 14.67 22.97 -9.17
CA LEU A 151 13.32 23.45 -9.45
C LEU A 151 13.32 24.63 -10.42
N ILE A 152 12.51 24.50 -11.47
CA ILE A 152 12.25 25.58 -12.43
C ILE A 152 10.78 26.01 -12.40
N CYS A 153 10.52 27.27 -12.76
CA CYS A 153 9.17 27.73 -13.05
C CYS A 153 8.74 27.20 -14.42
N MET A 154 7.52 26.68 -14.51
CA MET A 154 6.95 26.21 -15.78
C MET A 154 5.88 27.15 -16.33
N THR A 155 5.48 28.16 -15.57
CA THR A 155 4.50 29.17 -15.98
C THR A 155 5.00 30.57 -15.67
N SER A 156 4.52 31.57 -16.41
CA SER A 156 4.94 32.98 -16.30
C SER A 156 4.54 33.65 -14.97
N SER A 157 3.72 32.99 -14.13
CA SER A 157 3.38 33.48 -12.81
C SER A 157 4.56 33.28 -11.86
N GLY A 158 5.45 34.28 -11.81
CA GLY A 158 6.63 34.29 -10.92
C GLY A 158 6.31 34.44 -9.43
N ALA A 159 5.05 34.26 -9.02
CA ALA A 159 4.68 34.32 -7.60
C ALA A 159 5.19 33.04 -6.90
N PRO A 160 5.83 33.16 -5.72
CA PRO A 160 6.27 32.00 -4.97
C PRO A 160 5.07 31.14 -4.59
N ASN A 161 5.12 29.85 -4.93
CA ASN A 161 4.10 28.88 -4.56
C ASN A 161 4.77 27.78 -3.72
N LEU A 162 4.76 27.99 -2.41
CA LEU A 162 5.40 27.09 -1.44
C LEU A 162 4.86 25.66 -1.53
N SER A 163 3.59 25.46 -1.90
CA SER A 163 3.02 24.12 -2.07
C SER A 163 3.60 23.44 -3.30
N ALA A 164 3.66 24.13 -4.45
CA ALA A 164 4.21 23.56 -5.68
C ALA A 164 5.71 23.30 -5.57
N GLU A 165 6.45 24.17 -4.86
CA GLU A 165 7.86 23.99 -4.58
C GLU A 165 8.11 22.78 -3.66
N ARG A 166 7.30 22.61 -2.61
CA ARG A 166 7.36 21.42 -1.75
C ARG A 166 7.05 20.15 -2.53
N ASP A 167 5.96 20.14 -3.31
CA ASP A 167 5.50 18.93 -3.99
C ASP A 167 6.48 18.47 -5.09
N ALA A 168 7.04 19.40 -5.88
CA ALA A 168 8.04 19.08 -6.89
C ALA A 168 9.42 18.79 -6.28
N GLY A 169 9.78 19.53 -5.23
CA GLY A 169 11.06 19.44 -4.52
C GLY A 169 11.12 18.35 -3.45
N GLU A 170 10.08 17.51 -3.31
CA GLU A 170 10.00 16.47 -2.29
C GLU A 170 11.26 15.58 -2.32
N LYS A 171 11.91 15.50 -1.15
CA LYS A 171 13.19 14.83 -0.95
C LYS A 171 13.00 13.37 -0.58
N GLN A 172 11.93 13.03 0.14
CA GLN A 172 11.63 11.67 0.55
C GLN A 172 10.98 10.91 -0.63
N ILE A 173 11.57 9.79 -0.99
CA ILE A 173 11.20 9.01 -2.17
C ILE A 173 9.79 8.42 -2.04
N ILE A 174 9.44 7.82 -0.90
CA ILE A 174 8.14 7.15 -0.73
C ILE A 174 6.97 8.17 -0.77
N PRO A 175 7.00 9.29 -0.02
CA PRO A 175 6.00 10.37 -0.16
C PRO A 175 5.91 10.95 -1.58
N PHE A 176 7.04 11.11 -2.27
CA PHE A 176 7.05 11.57 -3.66
C PHE A 176 6.34 10.58 -4.59
N LEU A 177 6.68 9.28 -4.52
CA LEU A 177 6.06 8.23 -5.34
C LEU A 177 4.57 8.06 -5.05
N PHE A 178 4.16 8.12 -3.78
CA PHE A 178 2.76 8.13 -3.40
C PHE A 178 2.03 9.35 -4.00
N SER A 179 2.64 10.53 -3.93
CA SER A 179 2.07 11.74 -4.55
C SER A 179 1.95 11.61 -6.07
N CYS A 180 2.94 10.97 -6.73
CA CYS A 180 2.87 10.65 -8.15
C CYS A 180 1.72 9.67 -8.44
N PHE A 181 1.56 8.62 -7.63
CA PHE A 181 0.47 7.66 -7.75
C PHE A 181 -0.91 8.35 -7.66
N ARG A 182 -1.09 9.27 -6.69
CA ARG A 182 -2.32 10.05 -6.55
C ARG A 182 -2.59 10.92 -7.79
N ARG A 183 -1.56 11.56 -8.35
CA ARG A 183 -1.68 12.37 -9.57
C ARG A 183 -2.00 11.49 -10.77
N ALA A 184 -1.31 10.37 -10.96
CA ALA A 184 -1.59 9.41 -12.02
C ALA A 184 -3.02 8.87 -11.95
N LYS A 185 -3.51 8.50 -10.76
CA LYS A 185 -4.89 8.06 -10.55
C LYS A 185 -5.90 9.15 -10.94
N LYS A 186 -5.63 10.41 -10.60
CA LYS A 186 -6.47 11.55 -11.01
C LYS A 186 -6.41 11.82 -12.52
N GLU A 187 -5.28 11.57 -13.18
CA GLU A 187 -5.16 11.72 -14.63
C GLU A 187 -5.94 10.60 -15.34
N VAL A 188 -5.84 9.35 -14.89
CA VAL A 188 -6.58 8.19 -15.45
C VAL A 188 -8.09 8.45 -15.54
N THR A 189 -8.68 9.22 -14.62
CA THR A 189 -10.12 9.53 -14.64
C THR A 189 -10.49 10.76 -15.48
N LYS A 190 -9.51 11.51 -15.99
CA LYS A 190 -9.72 12.80 -16.68
C LYS A 190 -9.26 12.81 -18.13
N VAL A 191 -8.24 12.02 -18.45
CA VAL A 191 -7.64 12.04 -19.78
C VAL A 191 -8.60 11.46 -20.84
N PRO A 192 -8.56 11.94 -22.09
CA PRO A 192 -9.28 11.32 -23.20
C PRO A 192 -8.85 9.86 -23.44
N GLU A 193 -9.69 9.09 -24.14
CA GLU A 193 -9.47 7.65 -24.37
C GLU A 193 -8.11 7.34 -25.04
N ASN A 194 -7.64 8.19 -25.95
CA ASN A 194 -6.34 7.98 -26.62
C ASN A 194 -5.15 8.16 -25.67
N LEU A 195 -5.29 8.93 -24.59
CA LEU A 195 -4.23 9.15 -23.60
C LEU A 195 -4.31 8.21 -22.40
N LEU A 196 -5.43 7.50 -22.23
CA LEU A 196 -5.66 6.58 -21.11
C LEU A 196 -4.59 5.50 -20.96
N PRO A 197 -4.11 4.81 -22.02
CA PRO A 197 -3.06 3.79 -21.88
C PRO A 197 -1.77 4.36 -21.28
N TYR A 198 -1.42 5.60 -21.64
CA TYR A 198 -0.22 6.27 -21.15
C TYR A 198 -0.37 6.69 -19.68
N ALA A 199 -1.55 7.18 -19.27
CA ALA A 199 -1.84 7.50 -17.86
C ALA A 199 -1.78 6.25 -16.98
N VAL A 200 -2.34 5.13 -17.46
CA VAL A 200 -2.27 3.83 -16.78
C VAL A 200 -0.82 3.34 -16.67
N ARG A 201 -0.03 3.48 -17.74
CA ARG A 201 1.40 3.16 -17.72
C ARG A 201 2.17 4.01 -16.72
N CYS A 202 1.88 5.31 -16.62
CA CYS A 202 2.49 6.17 -15.61
C CYS A 202 2.14 5.73 -14.18
N LYS A 203 0.88 5.34 -13.91
CA LYS A 203 0.49 4.75 -12.62
C LYS A 203 1.32 3.48 -12.34
N ALA A 204 1.41 2.57 -13.31
CA ALA A 204 2.22 1.35 -13.17
C ALA A 204 3.71 1.64 -12.91
N LEU A 205 4.28 2.67 -13.55
CA LEU A 205 5.66 3.11 -13.31
C LEU A 205 5.87 3.60 -11.87
N THR A 206 4.90 4.27 -11.26
CA THR A 206 5.00 4.68 -9.84
C THR A 206 5.10 3.46 -8.92
N VAL A 207 4.30 2.42 -9.17
CA VAL A 207 4.29 1.17 -8.40
C VAL A 207 5.59 0.39 -8.64
N SER A 208 6.04 0.29 -9.88
CA SER A 208 7.30 -0.38 -10.24
C SER A 208 8.53 0.27 -9.59
N ASN A 209 8.57 1.60 -9.56
CA ASN A 209 9.64 2.34 -8.90
C ASN A 209 9.56 2.21 -7.38
N ALA A 210 8.37 2.24 -6.78
CA ALA A 210 8.21 2.01 -5.34
C ALA A 210 8.68 0.59 -4.94
N ARG A 211 8.35 -0.42 -5.75
CA ARG A 211 8.89 -1.77 -5.62
C ARG A 211 10.41 -1.77 -5.67
N THR A 212 11.01 -1.14 -6.68
CA THR A 212 12.48 -1.09 -6.86
C THR A 212 13.17 -0.44 -5.67
N VAL A 213 12.62 0.66 -5.17
CA VAL A 213 13.10 1.37 -3.98
C VAL A 213 13.07 0.49 -2.72
N LEU A 214 12.02 -0.33 -2.56
CA LEU A 214 11.89 -1.25 -1.44
C LEU A 214 12.81 -2.47 -1.55
N LEU A 215 13.09 -2.94 -2.77
CA LEU A 215 14.00 -4.07 -3.01
C LEU A 215 15.48 -3.67 -2.95
N THR A 216 15.83 -2.43 -3.30
CA THR A 216 17.23 -1.96 -3.41
C THR A 216 17.44 -0.57 -2.78
N PRO A 217 17.08 -0.37 -1.50
CA PRO A 217 17.15 0.93 -0.84
C PRO A 217 18.56 1.54 -0.79
N GLU A 218 19.61 0.71 -0.76
CA GLU A 218 21.02 1.12 -0.73
C GLU A 218 21.49 1.92 -1.95
N ILE A 219 20.77 1.88 -3.08
CA ILE A 219 21.08 2.71 -4.26
C ILE A 219 20.78 4.18 -3.96
N TYR A 220 19.84 4.45 -3.04
CA TYR A 220 19.33 5.77 -2.73
C TYR A 220 20.04 6.36 -1.50
N HIS A 221 21.15 7.07 -1.76
CA HIS A 221 21.99 7.64 -0.71
C HIS A 221 21.24 8.64 0.19
N GLY A 222 21.40 8.48 1.51
CA GLY A 222 20.80 9.39 2.50
C GLY A 222 19.29 9.24 2.67
N GLN A 223 18.71 8.14 2.19
CA GLN A 223 17.29 7.83 2.32
C GLN A 223 17.06 6.72 3.34
N ASP A 224 16.05 6.89 4.19
CA ASP A 224 15.54 5.84 5.08
C ASP A 224 14.14 5.45 4.61
N ILE A 225 14.09 4.43 3.76
CA ILE A 225 12.87 4.00 3.08
C ILE A 225 11.85 3.39 4.06
N ALA A 226 12.33 2.64 5.05
CA ALA A 226 11.46 2.02 6.05
C ALA A 226 10.78 3.08 6.92
N THR A 227 11.55 4.08 7.39
CA THR A 227 11.02 5.21 8.14
C THR A 227 10.02 6.02 7.32
N GLN A 228 10.35 6.33 6.06
CA GLN A 228 9.44 7.07 5.17
C GLN A 228 8.10 6.35 4.96
N LEU A 229 8.13 5.02 4.81
CA LEU A 229 6.92 4.22 4.66
C LEU A 229 6.08 4.25 5.95
N VAL A 230 6.70 4.12 7.12
CA VAL A 230 5.99 4.23 8.40
C VAL A 230 5.39 5.62 8.57
N ASP A 231 6.15 6.68 8.28
CA ASP A 231 5.70 8.07 8.41
C ASP A 231 4.52 8.35 7.48
N LEU A 232 4.59 7.94 6.21
CA LEU A 232 3.49 8.07 5.25
C LEU A 232 2.21 7.41 5.77
N MET A 233 2.30 6.17 6.26
CA MET A 233 1.14 5.46 6.78
C MET A 233 0.55 6.15 8.02
N LEU A 234 1.38 6.66 8.94
CA LEU A 234 0.92 7.35 10.15
C LEU A 234 0.25 8.68 9.85
N GLU A 235 0.80 9.46 8.91
CA GLU A 235 0.23 10.74 8.50
C GLU A 235 -1.17 10.58 7.90
N GLU A 236 -1.32 9.64 6.97
CA GLU A 236 -2.58 9.44 6.26
C GLU A 236 -3.63 8.67 7.08
N LEU A 237 -3.21 7.85 8.04
CA LEU A 237 -4.11 7.17 8.99
C LEU A 237 -4.79 8.15 9.96
N ARG A 238 -4.18 9.32 10.19
CA ARG A 238 -4.81 10.45 10.90
C ARG A 238 -5.73 11.27 10.00
N GLY A 239 -5.58 11.14 8.69
CA GLY A 239 -6.34 11.86 7.67
C GLY A 239 -7.58 11.11 7.20
N ALA A 240 -8.34 11.75 6.30
CA ALA A 240 -9.51 11.13 5.66
C ALA A 240 -9.14 10.24 4.45
N ASN A 241 -7.86 10.19 4.05
CA ASN A 241 -7.43 9.60 2.78
C ASN A 241 -6.65 8.29 2.93
N PHE A 242 -6.73 7.61 4.08
CA PHE A 242 -6.00 6.36 4.30
C PHE A 242 -6.33 5.27 3.24
N GLU A 243 -7.52 5.32 2.64
CA GLU A 243 -7.88 4.39 1.55
C GLU A 243 -6.99 4.56 0.31
N GLU A 244 -6.53 5.78 -0.01
CA GLU A 244 -5.60 6.01 -1.12
C GLU A 244 -4.23 5.38 -0.83
N VAL A 245 -3.74 5.47 0.42
CA VAL A 245 -2.50 4.80 0.85
C VAL A 245 -2.65 3.30 0.77
N LYS A 246 -3.77 2.77 1.27
CA LYS A 246 -4.05 1.33 1.22
C LYS A 246 -4.04 0.81 -0.21
N GLU A 247 -4.68 1.48 -1.17
CA GLU A 247 -4.66 1.10 -2.59
C GLU A 247 -3.22 1.10 -3.15
N PHE A 248 -2.45 2.16 -2.88
CA PHE A 248 -1.04 2.22 -3.28
C PHE A 248 -0.22 1.06 -2.72
N LEU A 249 -0.36 0.77 -1.42
CA LEU A 249 0.36 -0.32 -0.77
C LEU A 249 -0.09 -1.69 -1.29
N GLU A 250 -1.37 -1.89 -1.56
CA GLU A 250 -1.88 -3.14 -2.13
C GLU A 250 -1.26 -3.42 -3.50
N GLU A 251 -1.16 -2.43 -4.38
CA GLU A 251 -0.50 -2.57 -5.69
C GLU A 251 1.01 -2.82 -5.57
N VAL A 252 1.69 -2.14 -4.63
CA VAL A 252 3.12 -2.36 -4.38
C VAL A 252 3.39 -3.74 -3.78
N ILE A 253 2.56 -4.20 -2.84
CA ILE A 253 2.65 -5.55 -2.26
C ILE A 253 2.42 -6.61 -3.34
N GLU A 254 1.42 -6.44 -4.20
CA GLU A 254 1.19 -7.34 -5.32
C GLU A 254 2.41 -7.40 -6.26
N ALA A 255 3.04 -6.26 -6.54
CA ALA A 255 4.23 -6.20 -7.36
C ALA A 255 5.45 -6.85 -6.67
N LEU A 256 5.62 -6.69 -5.36
CA LEU A 256 6.69 -7.34 -4.59
C LEU A 256 6.53 -8.87 -4.56
N LEU A 257 5.31 -9.37 -4.43
CA LEU A 257 5.03 -10.82 -4.34
C LEU A 257 5.18 -11.55 -5.68
N LYS A 258 5.15 -10.84 -6.82
CA LYS A 258 5.31 -11.45 -8.16
C LYS A 258 6.74 -11.86 -8.47
N ASP A 259 7.73 -11.23 -7.85
CA ASP A 259 9.15 -11.41 -8.15
C ASP A 259 9.99 -11.17 -6.89
N GLU A 260 10.42 -12.29 -6.28
CA GLU A 260 11.24 -12.37 -5.07
C GLU A 260 12.73 -12.64 -5.38
N GLU A 261 13.22 -12.38 -6.59
CA GLU A 261 14.61 -12.71 -6.97
C GLU A 261 15.67 -11.87 -6.21
N VAL A 262 15.33 -10.62 -5.87
CA VAL A 262 16.27 -9.68 -5.23
C VAL A 262 16.19 -9.74 -3.71
N ARG A 263 14.98 -9.63 -3.17
CA ARG A 263 14.66 -9.76 -1.74
C ARG A 263 13.29 -10.36 -1.58
N SER A 264 13.13 -11.17 -0.55
CA SER A 264 11.84 -11.66 -0.13
C SER A 264 10.97 -10.53 0.46
N PHE A 265 9.66 -10.72 0.41
CA PHE A 265 8.72 -9.78 1.04
C PHE A 265 8.98 -9.60 2.56
N SER A 266 9.50 -10.65 3.22
CA SER A 266 9.88 -10.62 4.63
C SER A 266 11.06 -9.67 4.89
N GLU A 267 12.11 -9.75 4.07
CA GLU A 267 13.28 -8.87 4.16
C GLU A 267 12.93 -7.39 3.90
N VAL A 268 11.93 -7.11 3.08
CA VAL A 268 11.43 -5.76 2.82
C VAL A 268 10.69 -5.19 4.04
N PHE A 269 9.87 -6.00 4.72
CA PHE A 269 9.02 -5.53 5.83
C PHE A 269 9.66 -5.62 7.21
N HIS A 270 10.71 -6.42 7.42
CA HIS A 270 11.42 -6.45 8.70
C HIS A 270 11.93 -5.06 9.14
N PRO A 271 12.62 -4.26 8.30
CA PRO A 271 13.02 -2.91 8.67
C PRO A 271 11.85 -1.99 9.04
N VAL A 272 10.68 -2.17 8.41
CA VAL A 272 9.46 -1.41 8.73
C VAL A 272 9.00 -1.73 10.16
N PHE A 273 9.05 -3.00 10.54
CA PHE A 273 8.74 -3.41 11.92
C PHE A 273 9.82 -3.01 12.92
N ASP A 274 11.09 -2.95 12.53
CA ASP A 274 12.18 -2.44 13.37
C ASP A 274 11.95 -0.96 13.74
N VAL A 275 11.56 -0.13 12.76
CA VAL A 275 11.18 1.27 13.01
C VAL A 275 10.00 1.36 13.98
N LEU A 276 8.99 0.50 13.84
CA LEU A 276 7.84 0.46 14.75
C LEU A 276 8.24 0.00 16.17
N LEU A 277 9.11 -1.00 16.28
CA LEU A 277 9.65 -1.48 17.55
C LEU A 277 10.40 -0.37 18.27
N GLU A 278 11.32 0.30 17.58
CA GLU A 278 12.11 1.40 18.12
C GLU A 278 11.24 2.56 18.61
N ARG A 279 10.19 2.92 17.86
CA ARG A 279 9.32 4.05 18.20
C ARG A 279 8.31 3.73 19.30
N VAL A 280 7.85 2.47 19.40
CA VAL A 280 6.85 2.08 20.40
C VAL A 280 7.45 1.80 21.77
N GLN A 281 8.71 1.37 21.86
CA GLN A 281 9.34 0.97 23.13
C GLN A 281 9.42 2.09 24.18
N ASP A 282 9.44 3.35 23.73
CA ASP A 282 9.56 4.53 24.58
C ASP A 282 8.23 5.21 24.88
N LEU A 283 7.11 4.64 24.42
CA LEU A 283 5.78 5.21 24.63
C LEU A 283 5.14 4.75 25.93
N ASP A 284 4.33 5.65 26.51
CA ASP A 284 3.55 5.38 27.71
C ASP A 284 2.06 5.22 27.39
N LEU A 285 1.37 4.50 28.28
CA LEU A 285 -0.05 4.15 28.15
C LEU A 285 -0.97 5.34 27.80
N CYS A 286 -0.74 6.51 28.38
CA CYS A 286 -1.62 7.68 28.21
C CYS A 286 -1.23 8.59 27.03
N GLN A 287 -0.22 8.23 26.24
CA GLN A 287 0.21 9.04 25.09
C GLN A 287 -0.67 8.71 23.86
N MET A 288 -1.29 9.73 23.27
CA MET A 288 -2.14 9.54 22.06
C MET A 288 -1.38 8.94 20.88
N LEU A 289 -0.08 9.23 20.79
CA LEU A 289 0.79 8.71 19.75
C LEU A 289 0.86 7.17 19.76
N LEU A 290 0.85 6.53 20.95
CA LEU A 290 0.79 5.08 21.08
C LEU A 290 -0.39 4.49 20.32
N TYR A 291 -1.56 5.10 20.46
CA TYR A 291 -2.78 4.60 19.81
C TYR A 291 -2.74 4.75 18.30
N THR A 292 -2.05 5.76 17.76
CA THR A 292 -1.78 5.85 16.31
C THR A 292 -0.93 4.66 15.82
N TYR A 293 0.12 4.29 16.56
CA TYR A 293 0.93 3.11 16.22
C TYR A 293 0.13 1.80 16.35
N LEU A 294 -0.74 1.68 17.35
CA LEU A 294 -1.61 0.52 17.50
C LEU A 294 -2.62 0.40 16.35
N ASP A 295 -3.14 1.52 15.85
CA ASP A 295 -4.02 1.53 14.68
C ASP A 295 -3.28 1.11 13.41
N LEU A 296 -2.04 1.56 13.24
CA LEU A 296 -1.18 1.09 12.16
C LEU A 296 -0.92 -0.43 12.26
N LEU A 297 -0.62 -0.94 13.45
CA LEU A 297 -0.44 -2.39 13.65
C LEU A 297 -1.74 -3.16 13.43
N LEU A 298 -2.91 -2.58 13.72
CA LEU A 298 -4.18 -3.19 13.39
C LEU A 298 -4.36 -3.35 11.88
N TYR A 299 -3.96 -2.35 11.10
CA TYR A 299 -3.89 -2.47 9.65
C TYR A 299 -2.92 -3.58 9.23
N CYS A 300 -1.68 -3.60 9.76
CA CYS A 300 -0.68 -4.62 9.44
C CYS A 300 -1.16 -6.05 9.74
N THR A 301 -1.87 -6.25 10.85
CA THR A 301 -2.40 -7.58 11.24
C THR A 301 -3.65 -7.98 10.45
N HIS A 302 -4.32 -7.03 9.78
CA HIS A 302 -5.47 -7.28 8.93
C HIS A 302 -5.05 -7.59 7.48
N GLN A 303 -4.02 -6.91 6.97
CA GLN A 303 -3.48 -7.17 5.63
C GLN A 303 -2.77 -8.53 5.61
N LYS A 304 -3.18 -9.40 4.69
CA LYS A 304 -2.84 -10.84 4.71
C LYS A 304 -1.35 -11.13 4.68
N ASP A 305 -0.58 -10.42 3.86
CA ASP A 305 0.82 -10.74 3.57
C ASP A 305 1.74 -10.08 4.59
N ILE A 306 1.48 -8.82 4.95
CA ILE A 306 2.13 -8.12 6.07
C ILE A 306 1.93 -8.90 7.37
N ALA A 307 0.72 -9.39 7.65
CA ALA A 307 0.43 -10.15 8.85
C ALA A 307 1.20 -11.47 8.94
N LYS A 308 1.48 -12.15 7.81
CA LYS A 308 2.33 -13.35 7.82
C LYS A 308 3.75 -13.00 8.26
N VAL A 309 4.34 -11.95 7.66
CA VAL A 309 5.67 -11.46 8.04
C VAL A 309 5.67 -11.01 9.49
N PHE A 310 4.64 -10.29 9.94
CA PHE A 310 4.52 -9.85 11.33
C PHE A 310 4.61 -11.02 12.32
N VAL A 311 3.92 -12.14 12.06
CA VAL A 311 3.96 -13.30 12.93
C VAL A 311 5.33 -13.99 12.96
N GLU A 312 6.09 -13.91 11.87
CA GLU A 312 7.48 -14.38 11.81
C GLU A 312 8.41 -13.44 12.56
N TYR A 313 8.23 -12.14 12.37
CA TYR A 313 9.02 -11.08 12.99
C TYR A 313 8.92 -11.08 14.53
N ILE A 314 7.73 -11.35 15.09
CA ILE A 314 7.54 -11.37 16.55
C ILE A 314 8.03 -12.65 17.24
N GLN A 315 8.71 -13.55 16.53
CA GLN A 315 9.30 -14.71 17.19
C GLN A 315 10.50 -14.26 18.05
N PRO A 316 10.62 -14.72 19.30
CA PRO A 316 11.75 -14.37 20.15
C PRO A 316 13.04 -15.02 19.63
N GLN A 317 14.16 -14.33 19.83
CA GLN A 317 15.49 -14.85 19.48
C GLN A 317 15.82 -16.16 20.20
N ASP A 318 15.41 -16.30 21.46
CA ASP A 318 15.45 -17.56 22.22
C ASP A 318 14.04 -17.89 22.77
N PRO A 319 13.32 -18.84 22.14
CA PRO A 319 11.98 -19.27 22.58
C PRO A 319 11.94 -19.96 23.95
N THR A 320 13.08 -20.33 24.53
CA THR A 320 13.15 -20.95 25.86
C THR A 320 13.26 -19.93 26.99
N ASN A 321 13.66 -18.71 26.67
CA ASN A 321 13.79 -17.61 27.61
C ASN A 321 12.53 -16.73 27.58
N GLY A 322 11.81 -16.69 28.71
CA GLY A 322 10.58 -15.92 28.85
C GLY A 322 10.76 -14.42 28.65
N HIS A 323 11.91 -13.87 29.04
CA HIS A 323 12.23 -12.45 28.86
C HIS A 323 12.39 -12.05 27.39
N GLN A 324 12.83 -12.97 26.52
CA GLN A 324 13.00 -12.67 25.09
C GLN A 324 11.67 -12.41 24.37
N TYR A 325 10.57 -13.00 24.84
CA TYR A 325 9.23 -12.68 24.36
C TYR A 325 8.89 -11.20 24.55
N GLN A 326 9.31 -10.61 25.67
CA GLN A 326 9.06 -9.20 25.98
C GLN A 326 9.83 -8.24 25.06
N LYS A 327 10.94 -8.68 24.45
CA LYS A 327 11.76 -7.86 23.54
C LYS A 327 11.23 -7.79 22.11
N THR A 328 10.28 -8.66 21.76
CA THR A 328 9.62 -8.65 20.45
C THR A 328 8.67 -7.44 20.35
N LEU A 329 8.30 -7.01 19.15
CA LEU A 329 7.36 -5.90 18.97
C LEU A 329 6.02 -6.11 19.70
N LEU A 330 5.41 -7.29 19.58
CA LEU A 330 4.21 -7.62 20.36
C LEU A 330 4.49 -7.61 21.87
N GLY A 331 5.68 -8.07 22.29
CA GLY A 331 6.05 -8.09 23.69
C GLY A 331 6.31 -6.73 24.31
N VAL A 332 6.93 -5.82 23.57
CA VAL A 332 7.14 -4.42 23.96
C VAL A 332 5.79 -3.75 24.18
N ILE A 333 4.85 -3.94 23.24
CA ILE A 333 3.47 -3.45 23.39
C ILE A 333 2.85 -4.05 24.65
N LEU A 334 2.87 -5.37 24.82
CA LEU A 334 2.31 -6.03 26.00
C LEU A 334 2.95 -5.53 27.31
N ASN A 335 4.19 -5.04 27.29
CA ASN A 335 4.87 -4.50 28.46
C ASN A 335 4.44 -3.06 28.86
N ILE A 336 3.73 -2.33 28.00
CA ILE A 336 3.28 -0.96 28.30
C ILE A 336 2.21 -0.98 29.39
N SER A 337 2.46 -0.28 30.50
CA SER A 337 1.56 -0.27 31.64
C SER A 337 1.78 0.95 32.53
N CYS A 338 0.84 1.19 33.45
CA CYS A 338 0.97 2.14 34.54
C CYS A 338 1.71 1.59 35.77
N LEU A 339 2.31 0.40 35.67
CA LEU A 339 3.09 -0.23 36.74
C LEU A 339 4.55 0.21 36.73
N LEU A 340 5.20 0.12 37.89
CA LEU A 340 6.63 0.36 38.04
C LEU A 340 7.43 -0.61 37.17
N ARG A 341 8.31 -0.07 36.31
CA ARG A 341 9.23 -0.87 35.48
C ARG A 341 10.23 -1.66 36.36
N THR A 342 10.68 -1.06 37.45
CA THR A 342 11.56 -1.69 38.44
C THR A 342 10.92 -1.60 39.82
N PRO A 343 10.59 -2.74 40.47
CA PRO A 343 10.02 -2.74 41.81
C PRO A 343 10.87 -1.92 42.79
N GLY A 344 10.24 -1.01 43.53
CA GLY A 344 10.91 -0.16 44.51
C GLY A 344 11.56 1.12 43.96
N VAL A 345 11.69 1.26 42.64
CA VAL A 345 12.18 2.50 41.99
C VAL A 345 11.00 3.35 41.56
N VAL A 346 10.60 4.28 42.43
CA VAL A 346 9.45 5.19 42.21
C VAL A 346 9.83 6.41 41.37
N GLU A 347 11.14 6.69 41.24
CA GLU A 347 11.65 7.75 40.39
C GLU A 347 11.17 7.51 38.94
N ASN A 348 10.55 8.54 38.35
CA ASN A 348 9.98 8.54 37.00
C ASN A 348 8.67 7.75 36.80
N HIS A 349 7.96 7.34 37.86
CA HIS A 349 6.61 6.76 37.75
C HIS A 349 5.56 7.86 37.45
N GLY A 350 5.55 8.34 36.21
CA GLY A 350 4.83 9.54 35.75
C GLY A 350 3.30 9.56 35.93
N PHE A 351 2.70 8.50 36.47
CA PHE A 351 1.26 8.38 36.72
C PHE A 351 0.83 8.91 38.10
N PHE A 352 1.66 8.76 39.13
CA PHE A 352 1.33 9.17 40.49
C PHE A 352 2.48 9.97 41.11
N ILE A 353 2.42 11.29 40.96
CA ILE A 353 3.43 12.21 41.49
C ILE A 353 3.11 12.49 42.97
N ASN A 354 4.02 12.09 43.87
CA ASN A 354 3.88 12.28 45.32
C ASN A 354 2.52 11.79 45.88
N PRO A 355 2.17 10.50 45.73
CA PRO A 355 0.84 9.99 46.09
C PRO A 355 0.49 10.23 47.57
N SER A 356 1.49 10.27 48.46
CA SER A 356 1.29 10.58 49.89
C SER A 356 0.87 12.04 50.17
N ARG A 357 0.99 12.94 49.18
CA ARG A 357 0.63 14.36 49.26
C ARG A 357 -0.59 14.72 48.39
N SER A 358 -1.01 13.81 47.51
CA SER A 358 -2.17 14.00 46.65
C SER A 358 -3.46 13.85 47.45
N SER A 359 -4.46 14.66 47.12
CA SER A 359 -5.80 14.51 47.67
C SER A 359 -6.48 13.23 47.16
N PRO A 360 -7.45 12.67 47.91
CA PRO A 360 -8.21 11.50 47.45
C PRO A 360 -8.94 11.73 46.11
N GLN A 361 -9.34 12.96 45.83
CA GLN A 361 -10.01 13.32 44.58
C GLN A 361 -9.04 13.31 43.39
N GLU A 362 -7.83 13.85 43.55
CA GLU A 362 -6.79 13.82 42.51
C GLU A 362 -6.38 12.39 42.17
N ILE A 363 -6.20 11.54 43.19
CA ILE A 363 -5.89 10.11 43.00
C ILE A 363 -7.00 9.44 42.18
N LYS A 364 -8.26 9.65 42.56
CA LYS A 364 -9.42 9.04 41.87
C LYS A 364 -9.53 9.50 40.41
N VAL A 365 -9.24 10.77 40.11
CA VAL A 365 -9.22 11.29 38.74
C VAL A 365 -8.12 10.62 37.93
N GLN A 366 -6.91 10.49 38.49
CA GLN A 366 -5.83 9.77 37.82
C GLN A 366 -6.16 8.30 37.57
N GLU A 367 -6.68 7.58 38.57
CA GLU A 367 -7.13 6.19 38.41
C GLU A 367 -8.18 6.05 37.30
N SER A 368 -9.16 6.95 37.25
CA SER A 368 -10.20 6.95 36.20
C SER A 368 -9.60 7.15 34.81
N ASN A 369 -8.62 8.05 34.67
CA ASN A 369 -7.93 8.28 33.40
C ASN A 369 -7.14 7.04 32.97
N ILE A 370 -6.36 6.46 33.88
CA ILE A 370 -5.59 5.23 33.63
C ILE A 370 -6.52 4.09 33.20
N HIS A 371 -7.65 3.89 33.88
CA HIS A 371 -8.64 2.87 33.52
C HIS A 371 -9.22 3.08 32.12
N GLN A 372 -9.50 4.32 31.73
CA GLN A 372 -9.99 4.62 30.39
C GLN A 372 -8.96 4.24 29.32
N PHE A 373 -7.70 4.64 29.50
CA PHE A 373 -6.62 4.30 28.56
C PHE A 373 -6.34 2.79 28.53
N MET A 374 -6.33 2.11 29.68
CA MET A 374 -6.20 0.65 29.74
C MET A 374 -7.32 -0.07 28.99
N ALA A 375 -8.58 0.38 29.13
CA ALA A 375 -9.70 -0.23 28.42
C ALA A 375 -9.54 -0.11 26.90
N GLN A 376 -9.14 1.06 26.40
CA GLN A 376 -8.85 1.27 24.98
C GLN A 376 -7.63 0.45 24.53
N PHE A 377 -6.59 0.39 25.35
CA PHE A 377 -5.37 -0.34 25.05
C PHE A 377 -5.61 -1.85 24.93
N HIS A 378 -6.35 -2.43 25.89
CA HIS A 378 -6.75 -3.83 25.87
C HIS A 378 -7.70 -4.15 24.71
N GLU A 379 -8.51 -3.20 24.23
CA GLU A 379 -9.25 -3.35 22.97
C GLU A 379 -8.32 -3.54 21.78
N LYS A 380 -7.32 -2.67 21.63
CA LYS A 380 -6.37 -2.76 20.52
C LYS A 380 -5.60 -4.08 20.54
N ILE A 381 -5.07 -4.50 21.69
CA ILE A 381 -4.36 -5.78 21.82
C ILE A 381 -5.29 -6.97 21.50
N TYR A 382 -6.51 -6.95 22.02
CA TYR A 382 -7.51 -7.97 21.70
C TYR A 382 -7.77 -8.05 20.18
N GLN A 383 -7.94 -6.90 19.52
CA GLN A 383 -8.17 -6.84 18.08
C GLN A 383 -6.96 -7.33 17.28
N LEU A 384 -5.73 -6.97 17.65
CA LEU A 384 -4.50 -7.47 17.03
C LEU A 384 -4.45 -9.00 17.08
N LEU A 385 -4.60 -9.59 18.27
CA LEU A 385 -4.58 -11.05 18.43
C LEU A 385 -5.73 -11.72 17.67
N LYS A 386 -6.93 -11.12 17.70
CA LYS A 386 -8.10 -11.64 17.00
C LYS A 386 -7.90 -11.65 15.49
N ASN A 387 -7.38 -10.57 14.90
CA ASN A 387 -7.09 -10.47 13.47
C ASN A 387 -6.19 -11.63 13.04
N LEU A 388 -5.07 -11.82 13.75
CA LEU A 388 -4.10 -12.87 13.43
C LEU A 388 -4.68 -14.29 13.59
N LEU A 389 -5.50 -14.52 14.62
CA LEU A 389 -6.17 -15.80 14.86
C LEU A 389 -7.23 -16.15 13.80
N GLN A 390 -7.80 -15.14 13.14
CA GLN A 390 -8.88 -15.29 12.15
C GLN A 390 -8.40 -15.22 10.71
N LEU A 391 -7.19 -14.71 10.47
CA LEU A 391 -6.68 -14.43 9.13
C LEU A 391 -6.48 -15.69 8.28
N SER A 392 -5.76 -16.69 8.81
CA SER A 392 -5.51 -17.95 8.10
C SER A 392 -5.20 -19.09 9.08
N PRO A 393 -5.38 -20.37 8.68
CA PRO A 393 -4.98 -21.51 9.52
C PRO A 393 -3.49 -21.50 9.91
N ASP A 394 -2.63 -21.00 9.03
CA ASP A 394 -1.18 -20.91 9.28
C ASP A 394 -0.86 -19.82 10.30
N THR A 395 -1.37 -18.60 10.10
CA THR A 395 -1.22 -17.46 11.02
C THR A 395 -1.76 -17.83 12.41
N LYS A 396 -2.94 -18.46 12.44
CA LYS A 396 -3.55 -18.97 13.67
C LYS A 396 -2.63 -19.98 14.37
N HIS A 397 -2.10 -20.96 13.63
CA HIS A 397 -1.21 -21.96 14.20
C HIS A 397 0.03 -21.31 14.81
N ARG A 398 0.68 -20.40 14.08
CA ARG A 398 1.90 -19.73 14.54
C ARG A 398 1.66 -18.86 15.77
N ILE A 399 0.57 -18.10 15.83
CA ILE A 399 0.23 -17.29 17.02
C ILE A 399 -0.13 -18.16 18.23
N LEU A 400 -0.89 -19.23 18.03
CA LEU A 400 -1.17 -20.15 19.13
C LEU A 400 0.10 -20.85 19.63
N SER A 401 1.02 -21.21 18.73
CA SER A 401 2.34 -21.75 19.08
C SER A 401 3.20 -20.72 19.82
N TRP A 402 3.19 -19.45 19.38
CA TRP A 402 3.84 -18.34 20.10
C TRP A 402 3.29 -18.22 21.53
N LEU A 403 1.97 -18.21 21.71
CA LEU A 403 1.32 -18.15 23.03
C LEU A 403 1.69 -19.35 23.90
N GLY A 404 1.63 -20.57 23.35
CA GLY A 404 1.95 -21.80 24.07
C GLY A 404 3.41 -21.86 24.52
N ASN A 405 4.35 -21.44 23.66
CA ASN A 405 5.76 -21.36 23.99
C ASN A 405 6.05 -20.24 25.01
N CYS A 406 5.42 -19.06 24.83
CA CYS A 406 5.53 -17.93 25.76
C CYS A 406 5.12 -18.33 27.18
N LEU A 407 3.96 -18.99 27.33
CA LEU A 407 3.48 -19.47 28.62
C LEU A 407 4.40 -20.52 29.22
N HIS A 408 4.94 -21.42 28.40
CA HIS A 408 5.86 -22.46 28.85
C HIS A 408 7.19 -21.88 29.35
N ALA A 409 7.82 -21.00 28.58
CA ALA A 409 9.08 -20.32 28.94
C ALA A 409 8.94 -19.50 30.23
N ASN A 410 7.73 -19.00 30.52
CA ASN A 410 7.41 -18.20 31.68
C ASN A 410 6.79 -18.98 32.85
N ALA A 411 6.66 -20.32 32.77
CA ALA A 411 6.02 -21.12 33.81
C ALA A 411 6.72 -21.02 35.18
N GLY A 412 8.02 -20.70 35.18
CA GLY A 412 8.82 -20.49 36.38
C GLY A 412 8.42 -19.28 37.23
N ARG A 413 7.65 -18.32 36.69
CA ARG A 413 7.10 -17.17 37.43
C ARG A 413 6.26 -17.56 38.64
N THR A 414 5.71 -18.78 38.67
CA THR A 414 4.90 -19.30 39.78
C THR A 414 5.71 -19.86 40.94
N LYS A 415 7.04 -20.02 40.78
CA LYS A 415 7.89 -20.65 41.79
C LYS A 415 8.29 -19.65 42.87
N ILE A 416 8.36 -20.12 44.12
CA ILE A 416 8.67 -19.26 45.30
C ILE A 416 10.02 -18.55 45.17
N TRP A 417 11.04 -19.21 44.60
CA TRP A 417 12.38 -18.61 44.45
C TRP A 417 12.42 -17.44 43.45
N ALA A 418 11.42 -17.34 42.57
CA ALA A 418 11.29 -16.24 41.60
C ALA A 418 11.26 -14.87 42.29
N ASN A 419 10.73 -14.82 43.52
CA ASN A 419 10.65 -13.61 44.34
C ASN A 419 11.91 -13.35 45.20
N GLN A 420 12.85 -14.31 45.26
CA GLN A 420 14.03 -14.24 46.12
C GLN A 420 15.25 -13.68 45.41
N VAL A 421 15.28 -13.70 44.06
CA VAL A 421 16.39 -13.16 43.26
C VAL A 421 15.84 -12.30 42.11
N PRO A 422 15.48 -11.03 42.38
CA PRO A 422 14.82 -10.15 41.41
C PRO A 422 15.60 -9.95 40.10
N GLU A 423 16.94 -9.90 40.16
CA GLU A 423 17.79 -9.72 38.98
C GLU A 423 17.68 -10.89 38.00
N ILE A 424 17.78 -12.13 38.50
CA ILE A 424 17.64 -13.35 37.70
C ILE A 424 16.21 -13.44 37.15
N PHE A 425 15.21 -13.08 37.96
CA PHE A 425 13.82 -13.06 37.53
C PHE A 425 13.60 -12.16 36.30
N MET A 426 14.08 -10.92 36.36
CA MET A 426 13.91 -9.93 35.30
C MET A 426 14.66 -10.31 34.01
N GLN A 427 15.74 -11.08 34.10
CA GLN A 427 16.50 -11.56 32.94
C GLN A 427 15.94 -12.86 32.33
N THR A 428 15.14 -13.62 33.08
CA THR A 428 14.64 -14.95 32.68
C THR A 428 13.18 -14.92 32.25
N TYR A 429 12.37 -14.02 32.81
CA TYR A 429 10.93 -13.99 32.62
C TYR A 429 10.45 -12.64 32.11
N ALA A 430 9.33 -12.65 31.38
CA ALA A 430 8.61 -11.43 31.04
C ALA A 430 7.98 -10.83 32.31
N SER A 431 7.71 -9.52 32.27
CA SER A 431 7.24 -8.70 33.38
C SER A 431 5.79 -9.00 33.79
N ASP A 432 5.38 -8.43 34.92
CA ASP A 432 3.99 -8.49 35.37
C ASP A 432 3.06 -7.68 34.45
N SER A 433 3.51 -6.51 33.98
CA SER A 433 2.82 -5.70 32.98
C SER A 433 2.47 -6.50 31.73
N PHE A 434 3.46 -7.23 31.20
CA PHE A 434 3.29 -8.13 30.05
C PHE A 434 2.15 -9.13 30.28
N PHE A 435 2.16 -9.84 31.41
CA PHE A 435 1.18 -10.89 31.67
C PHE A 435 -0.20 -10.37 32.05
N LEU A 436 -0.30 -9.20 32.67
CA LEU A 436 -1.59 -8.56 32.95
C LEU A 436 -2.28 -8.15 31.65
N ASN A 437 -1.54 -7.54 30.72
CA ASN A 437 -2.08 -7.12 29.43
C ASN A 437 -2.41 -8.33 28.54
N LEU A 438 -1.52 -9.33 28.49
CA LEU A 438 -1.78 -10.57 27.76
C LEU A 438 -3.00 -11.30 28.33
N GLY A 439 -3.08 -11.42 29.67
CA GLY A 439 -4.21 -12.03 30.36
C GLY A 439 -5.52 -11.33 30.05
N ALA A 440 -5.55 -10.00 30.08
CA ALA A 440 -6.73 -9.22 29.72
C ALA A 440 -7.20 -9.52 28.29
N ALA A 441 -6.29 -9.53 27.31
CA ALA A 441 -6.63 -9.84 25.92
C ALA A 441 -7.14 -11.28 25.73
N LEU A 442 -6.50 -12.26 26.39
CA LEU A 442 -6.93 -13.66 26.34
C LEU A 442 -8.31 -13.87 26.97
N LEU A 443 -8.61 -13.24 28.12
CA LEU A 443 -9.93 -13.29 28.74
C LEU A 443 -11.01 -12.75 27.80
N ARG A 444 -10.72 -11.69 27.06
CA ARG A 444 -11.64 -11.14 26.06
C ARG A 444 -11.85 -12.07 24.87
N LEU A 445 -10.81 -12.76 24.39
CA LEU A 445 -10.93 -13.83 23.39
C LEU A 445 -11.80 -14.99 23.91
N CYS A 446 -11.75 -15.29 25.21
CA CYS A 446 -12.55 -16.32 25.87
C CYS A 446 -13.99 -15.90 26.19
N GLN A 447 -14.31 -14.60 26.17
CA GLN A 447 -15.62 -14.07 26.55
C GLN A 447 -16.81 -14.73 25.80
N PRO A 448 -16.75 -15.02 24.49
CA PRO A 448 -17.84 -15.68 23.78
C PRO A 448 -18.17 -17.10 24.29
N PHE A 449 -17.21 -17.74 24.95
CA PHE A 449 -17.37 -19.08 25.54
C PHE A 449 -17.84 -19.02 27.00
N SER A 450 -17.69 -17.88 27.65
CA SER A 450 -17.97 -17.70 29.09
C SER A 450 -19.44 -17.36 29.39
N LYS A 451 -20.30 -17.29 28.37
CA LYS A 451 -21.74 -17.05 28.57
C LYS A 451 -22.38 -18.28 29.23
N PRO A 452 -23.20 -18.12 30.29
CA PRO A 452 -23.91 -19.23 30.90
C PRO A 452 -24.69 -20.04 29.84
N ARG A 453 -24.53 -21.38 29.87
CA ARG A 453 -25.18 -22.32 28.93
C ARG A 453 -24.84 -22.08 27.45
N SER A 454 -23.69 -21.48 27.14
CA SER A 454 -23.23 -21.31 25.76
C SER A 454 -22.99 -22.66 25.09
N ALA A 455 -23.63 -22.91 23.94
CA ALA A 455 -23.33 -24.07 23.11
C ALA A 455 -21.87 -24.12 22.64
N ARG A 456 -21.17 -22.96 22.63
CA ARG A 456 -19.74 -22.88 22.30
C ARG A 456 -18.84 -23.60 23.30
N LEU A 457 -19.31 -23.86 24.53
CA LEU A 457 -18.56 -24.67 25.50
C LEU A 457 -18.31 -26.10 24.99
N LEU A 458 -19.22 -26.64 24.17
CA LEU A 458 -19.08 -27.98 23.58
C LEU A 458 -17.97 -28.07 22.53
N THR A 459 -17.40 -26.93 22.10
CA THR A 459 -16.27 -26.91 21.17
C THR A 459 -14.92 -27.16 21.86
N PHE A 460 -14.88 -27.12 23.19
CA PHE A 460 -13.66 -27.44 23.94
C PHE A 460 -13.42 -28.95 23.94
N ASN A 461 -12.19 -29.34 23.59
CA ASN A 461 -11.77 -30.73 23.71
C ASN A 461 -11.44 -31.04 25.18
N PRO A 462 -12.24 -31.86 25.90
CA PRO A 462 -11.96 -32.18 27.31
C PRO A 462 -10.69 -33.03 27.49
N THR A 463 -10.20 -33.65 26.42
CA THR A 463 -8.98 -34.47 26.45
C THR A 463 -7.71 -33.69 26.14
N TYR A 464 -7.81 -32.37 25.91
CA TYR A 464 -6.69 -31.53 25.45
C TYR A 464 -5.43 -31.70 26.31
N CYS A 465 -5.56 -31.69 27.64
CA CYS A 465 -4.42 -31.83 28.55
C CYS A 465 -3.89 -33.27 28.64
N ALA A 466 -4.68 -34.27 28.27
CA ALA A 466 -4.32 -35.69 28.38
C ALA A 466 -3.48 -36.18 27.19
N LEU A 467 -3.44 -35.40 26.10
CA LEU A 467 -2.70 -35.75 24.89
C LEU A 467 -1.20 -35.63 25.12
N LYS A 468 -0.44 -36.65 24.70
CA LYS A 468 1.03 -36.74 24.85
C LYS A 468 1.74 -35.72 23.96
N GLU A 469 2.99 -35.42 24.28
CA GLU A 469 3.84 -34.66 23.37
C GLU A 469 3.92 -35.39 22.03
N VAL A 470 3.60 -34.66 20.98
CA VAL A 470 3.60 -35.12 19.59
C VAL A 470 4.43 -34.16 18.74
N ASN A 471 4.82 -34.60 17.55
CA ASN A 471 5.62 -33.78 16.62
C ASN A 471 4.84 -32.53 16.15
N GLU A 472 5.52 -31.54 15.56
CA GLU A 472 4.90 -30.26 15.15
C GLU A 472 3.75 -30.43 14.13
N GLU A 473 3.84 -31.41 13.23
CA GLU A 473 2.79 -31.70 12.25
C GLU A 473 1.50 -32.23 12.92
N GLU A 474 1.65 -33.11 13.90
CA GLU A 474 0.55 -33.64 14.71
C GLU A 474 0.00 -32.58 15.68
N ARG A 475 0.85 -31.66 16.18
CA ARG A 475 0.41 -30.48 16.95
C ARG A 475 -0.43 -29.55 16.09
N ARG A 476 -0.01 -29.31 14.85
CA ARG A 476 -0.76 -28.49 13.88
C ARG A 476 -2.11 -29.10 13.55
N SER A 477 -2.15 -30.39 13.18
CA SER A 477 -3.39 -31.07 12.81
C SER A 477 -4.38 -31.20 13.99
N ARG A 478 -3.88 -31.36 15.22
CA ARG A 478 -4.71 -31.48 16.43
C ARG A 478 -4.96 -30.16 17.18
N ASN A 479 -4.47 -29.03 16.66
CA ASN A 479 -4.51 -27.72 17.33
C ASN A 479 -3.92 -27.73 18.76
N MET A 480 -2.82 -28.46 18.97
CA MET A 480 -2.16 -28.60 20.27
C MET A 480 -0.93 -27.71 20.41
N HIS A 481 -1.11 -26.55 21.01
CA HIS A 481 -0.07 -25.53 21.11
C HIS A 481 0.53 -25.38 22.50
N MET A 482 -0.22 -25.71 23.56
CA MET A 482 0.29 -25.61 24.94
C MET A 482 1.33 -26.71 25.23
N LYS A 483 2.50 -26.34 25.72
CA LYS A 483 3.55 -27.29 26.15
C LYS A 483 3.42 -27.62 27.63
N GLY A 484 3.64 -28.88 28.00
CA GLY A 484 3.65 -29.32 29.40
C GLY A 484 2.29 -29.36 30.10
N ALA A 485 1.17 -29.22 29.37
CA ALA A 485 -0.19 -29.26 29.94
C ALA A 485 -0.50 -30.57 30.69
N GLN A 486 0.16 -31.68 30.33
CA GLN A 486 0.03 -32.97 31.01
C GLN A 486 0.43 -32.93 32.49
N LYS A 487 1.36 -32.03 32.89
CA LYS A 487 1.82 -31.93 34.28
C LYS A 487 0.72 -31.40 35.22
N ASN A 488 -0.27 -30.70 34.67
CA ASN A 488 -1.38 -30.13 35.44
C ASN A 488 -2.48 -31.15 35.75
N LEU A 489 -2.50 -32.31 35.07
CA LEU A 489 -3.42 -33.42 35.37
C LEU A 489 -3.04 -34.21 36.63
N LYS A 490 -1.85 -33.99 37.20
CA LYS A 490 -1.41 -34.67 38.42
C LYS A 490 -2.01 -34.08 39.72
N TRP A 491 -2.79 -33.01 39.60
CA TRP A 491 -3.41 -32.30 40.73
C TRP A 491 -4.93 -32.51 40.86
N THR A 492 -5.50 -33.36 40.01
CA THR A 492 -6.85 -33.94 40.15
C THR A 492 -6.70 -35.42 40.41
#